data_AF-A0A564YAW4-F1
#
_entry.id   AF-A0A564YAW4-F1
#
_cell.length_a   1.000
_cell.length_b   1.000
_cell.length_c   1.000
_cell.angle_alpha   90.00
_cell.angle_beta   90.00
_cell.angle_gamma   90.00
#
_symmetry.space_group_name_H-M   'P 1'
#
loop_
_entity.id
_entity.type
_entity.pdbx_description
1 polymer ?
#
loop_
_entity_poly.entity_id
_entity_poly.type
_entity_poly.pdbx_seq_one_letter_code
_entity_poly.pdbx_strand_id
1 'polypeptide(L)'
;MCVMPSWQLYVATFIITGFTSKAQRKAPTSFSPLLGETFECIRPEKQWRFLAEQVSLNPPTSAVHCESKLWVFDEEYSMKYKVLGKSLETNGSAECQLYFPKWRETYTWSTSIVSQTNLISPNVRLVDHNGDMVIHSSNGVTSNIRFSKTNTKKPNANRNVCGTVTPPDGSAEPSRLVYGQWDKFLVSRDENNEDRCIWRAYPMPVNAQFFYGFTQFAIELNEQPAQDAVSSGHLPITDSRQRPDIRLLELGRVEEAESENKRIEDDQRRRQKNNNSKDLDGINMWKPLWFTRRPKAMRAGDSGSSYEFNSAYWRYHDLGGFKDLNLPVLW
;
A
#
# COMPACT_ATOMS: atom_id res chain seq x y z
N MET A 1 16.23 -6.75 -32.28
CA MET A 1 15.78 -6.76 -30.87
C MET A 1 15.68 -5.31 -30.46
N CYS A 2 14.47 -4.75 -30.37
CA CYS A 2 14.28 -3.36 -29.93
C CYS A 2 14.34 -3.39 -28.40
N VAL A 3 15.54 -3.25 -27.85
CA VAL A 3 15.78 -3.13 -26.41
C VAL A 3 15.28 -1.73 -26.06
N MET A 4 14.17 -1.63 -25.33
CA MET A 4 13.56 -0.34 -24.97
C MET A 4 13.68 -0.12 -23.45
N PRO A 5 14.57 0.78 -22.99
CA PRO A 5 14.72 1.19 -21.58
C PRO A 5 13.53 2.04 -21.07
N SER A 6 12.36 1.92 -21.70
CA SER A 6 11.19 2.77 -21.44
C SER A 6 10.33 2.28 -20.27
N TRP A 7 10.22 0.97 -20.02
CA TRP A 7 9.30 0.46 -19.00
C TRP A 7 9.72 0.81 -17.58
N GLN A 8 11.02 0.77 -17.28
CA GLN A 8 11.53 1.17 -15.97
C GLN A 8 11.16 2.63 -15.64
N LEU A 9 11.16 3.53 -16.63
CA LEU A 9 10.72 4.92 -16.41
C LEU A 9 9.25 4.98 -16.00
N TYR A 10 8.36 4.22 -16.65
CA TYR A 10 6.95 4.15 -16.29
C TYR A 10 6.72 3.47 -14.94
N VAL A 11 7.49 2.41 -14.61
CA VAL A 11 7.45 1.76 -13.30
C VAL A 11 7.90 2.71 -12.20
N ALA A 12 9.03 3.41 -12.39
CA ALA A 12 9.50 4.42 -11.45
C ALA A 12 8.47 5.54 -11.26
N THR A 13 7.87 6.02 -12.36
CA THR A 13 6.78 7.00 -12.34
C THR A 13 5.62 6.49 -11.50
N PHE A 14 5.10 5.29 -11.80
CA PHE A 14 4.01 4.64 -11.08
C PHE A 14 4.27 4.56 -9.57
N ILE A 15 5.46 4.11 -9.16
CA ILE A 15 5.83 4.00 -7.75
C ILE A 15 5.84 5.38 -7.07
N ILE A 16 6.37 6.42 -7.73
CA ILE A 16 6.33 7.78 -7.19
C ILE A 16 4.89 8.28 -6.99
N THR A 17 3.97 7.95 -7.91
CA THR A 17 2.56 8.36 -7.80
C THR A 17 1.85 7.78 -6.56
N GLY A 18 2.33 6.65 -6.03
CA GLY A 18 1.79 6.04 -4.81
C GLY A 18 1.90 6.93 -3.56
N PHE A 19 2.75 7.95 -3.59
CA PHE A 19 2.91 8.89 -2.49
C PHE A 19 1.96 10.09 -2.57
N THR A 20 1.40 10.39 -3.74
CA THR A 20 0.59 11.60 -4.02
C THR A 20 -0.57 11.80 -3.05
N SER A 21 -1.32 10.73 -2.72
CA SER A 21 -2.50 10.82 -1.84
C SER A 21 -2.18 11.30 -0.42
N LYS A 22 -0.93 11.12 0.03
CA LYS A 22 -0.47 11.53 1.36
C LYS A 22 -0.35 13.04 1.50
N ALA A 23 -0.22 13.77 0.38
CA ALA A 23 -0.04 15.22 0.35
C ALA A 23 -1.20 16.01 0.95
N GLN A 24 -2.42 15.50 0.79
CA GLN A 24 -3.66 16.18 1.14
C GLN A 24 -4.37 15.56 2.34
N ARG A 25 -3.96 14.36 2.76
CA ARG A 25 -4.55 13.68 3.93
C ARG A 25 -4.46 14.57 5.15
N LYS A 26 -5.58 14.71 5.86
CA LYS A 26 -5.64 15.48 7.12
C LYS A 26 -5.30 14.61 8.33
N ALA A 27 -5.79 13.38 8.38
CA ALA A 27 -5.50 12.50 9.51
C ALA A 27 -4.07 11.91 9.41
N PRO A 28 -3.35 11.82 10.54
CA PRO A 28 -1.98 11.33 10.60
C PRO A 28 -1.86 9.82 10.42
N THR A 29 -2.92 9.09 10.80
CA THR A 29 -2.98 7.63 10.84
C THR A 29 -4.25 7.11 10.17
N SER A 30 -4.32 5.80 9.99
CA SER A 30 -5.50 5.04 9.58
C SER A 30 -5.86 4.06 10.70
N PHE A 31 -6.99 3.38 10.59
CA PHE A 31 -7.30 2.26 11.48
C PHE A 31 -6.25 1.15 11.33
N SER A 32 -5.85 0.56 12.45
CA SER A 32 -5.01 -0.64 12.44
C SER A 32 -5.87 -1.84 12.10
N PRO A 33 -5.57 -2.60 11.02
CA PRO A 33 -6.33 -3.80 10.69
C PRO A 33 -6.23 -4.85 11.80
N LEU A 34 -7.28 -5.63 11.99
CA LEU A 34 -7.29 -6.78 12.90
C LEU A 34 -6.61 -7.98 12.24
N LEU A 35 -6.02 -8.87 13.01
CA LEU A 35 -5.47 -10.14 12.50
C LEU A 35 -6.57 -10.94 11.79
N GLY A 36 -6.33 -11.28 10.52
CA GLY A 36 -7.30 -11.95 9.66
C GLY A 36 -8.29 -11.01 8.96
N GLU A 37 -8.25 -9.71 9.23
CA GLU A 37 -9.03 -8.73 8.48
C GLU A 37 -8.57 -8.72 7.03
N THR A 38 -9.53 -8.69 6.11
CA THR A 38 -9.29 -8.67 4.66
C THR A 38 -9.84 -7.39 4.05
N PHE A 39 -9.32 -6.99 2.91
CA PHE A 39 -9.93 -5.93 2.10
C PHE A 39 -9.75 -6.26 0.62
N GLU A 40 -10.85 -6.33 -0.13
CA GLU A 40 -10.80 -6.45 -1.59
C GLU A 40 -11.21 -5.15 -2.30
N CYS A 41 -10.63 -4.92 -3.48
CA CYS A 41 -11.03 -3.86 -4.38
C CYS A 41 -10.94 -4.35 -5.82
N ILE A 42 -12.10 -4.50 -6.46
CA ILE A 42 -12.21 -4.95 -7.85
C ILE A 42 -12.59 -3.74 -8.71
N ARG A 43 -11.81 -3.48 -9.75
CA ARG A 43 -12.03 -2.38 -10.70
C ARG A 43 -12.06 -2.91 -12.14
N PRO A 44 -13.21 -3.45 -12.60
CA PRO A 44 -13.34 -4.04 -13.93
C PRO A 44 -13.00 -3.04 -15.06
N GLU A 45 -13.36 -1.77 -14.88
CA GLU A 45 -13.09 -0.67 -15.80
C GLU A 45 -11.60 -0.34 -15.91
N LYS A 46 -10.81 -0.69 -14.88
CA LYS A 46 -9.35 -0.60 -14.88
C LYS A 46 -8.66 -1.95 -15.07
N GLN A 47 -9.44 -3.03 -15.19
CA GLN A 47 -8.99 -4.41 -15.43
C GLN A 47 -8.01 -4.96 -14.38
N TRP A 48 -8.20 -4.60 -13.10
CA TRP A 48 -7.44 -5.17 -11.99
C TRP A 48 -8.33 -5.50 -10.79
N ARG A 49 -7.84 -6.40 -9.95
CA ARG A 49 -8.41 -6.74 -8.65
C ARG A 49 -7.33 -6.83 -7.59
N PHE A 50 -7.65 -6.39 -6.40
CA PHE A 50 -6.75 -6.22 -5.26
C PHE A 50 -7.32 -6.99 -4.06
N LEU A 51 -6.44 -7.65 -3.32
CA LEU A 51 -6.70 -8.23 -2.01
C LEU A 51 -5.59 -7.86 -1.03
N ALA A 52 -5.98 -7.49 0.19
CA ALA A 52 -5.09 -7.46 1.34
C ALA A 52 -5.62 -8.36 2.46
N GLU A 53 -4.71 -8.96 3.22
CA GLU A 53 -5.00 -9.64 4.50
C GLU A 53 -4.01 -9.17 5.56
N GLN A 54 -4.49 -8.90 6.78
CA GLN A 54 -3.62 -8.69 7.93
C GLN A 54 -3.09 -10.04 8.44
N VAL A 55 -1.87 -10.38 8.05
CA VAL A 55 -1.28 -11.70 8.26
C VAL A 55 -0.51 -11.84 9.58
N SER A 56 -0.10 -10.73 10.19
CA SER A 56 0.63 -10.72 11.47
C SER A 56 0.32 -9.46 12.28
N LEU A 57 0.39 -9.58 13.61
CA LEU A 57 0.32 -8.43 14.54
C LEU A 57 1.68 -8.02 15.10
N ASN A 58 2.67 -8.92 15.09
CA ASN A 58 3.99 -8.68 15.68
C ASN A 58 5.11 -9.26 14.80
N PRO A 59 5.75 -8.45 13.94
CA PRO A 59 5.38 -7.08 13.61
C PRO A 59 4.03 -7.02 12.86
N PRO A 60 3.27 -5.91 12.95
CA PRO A 60 2.02 -5.75 12.22
C PRO A 60 2.33 -5.77 10.72
N THR A 61 1.82 -6.78 10.02
CA THR A 61 2.11 -7.02 8.59
C THR A 61 0.81 -7.28 7.85
N SER A 62 0.60 -6.53 6.76
CA SER A 62 -0.42 -6.79 5.76
C SER A 62 0.24 -7.38 4.53
N ALA A 63 -0.27 -8.52 4.05
CA ALA A 63 0.12 -9.08 2.77
C ALA A 63 -0.89 -8.65 1.71
N VAL A 64 -0.39 -8.28 0.55
CA VAL A 64 -1.16 -7.68 -0.54
C VAL A 64 -0.87 -8.44 -1.83
N HIS A 65 -1.93 -8.67 -2.61
CA HIS A 65 -1.88 -9.18 -3.96
C HIS A 65 -2.82 -8.38 -4.86
N CYS A 66 -2.31 -7.86 -5.96
CA CYS A 66 -3.08 -7.14 -6.95
C CYS A 66 -2.73 -7.68 -8.34
N GLU A 67 -3.73 -8.12 -9.09
CA GLU A 67 -3.51 -8.71 -10.41
C GLU A 67 -4.38 -8.06 -11.48
N SER A 68 -3.80 -7.99 -12.67
CA SER A 68 -4.47 -7.64 -13.92
C SER A 68 -4.11 -8.67 -14.99
N LYS A 69 -4.66 -8.53 -16.19
CA LYS A 69 -4.23 -9.34 -17.34
C LYS A 69 -2.78 -9.06 -17.78
N LEU A 70 -2.19 -7.95 -17.36
CA LEU A 70 -0.90 -7.46 -17.87
C LEU A 70 0.23 -7.49 -16.84
N TRP A 71 -0.11 -7.45 -15.55
CA TRP A 71 0.84 -7.31 -14.46
C TRP A 71 0.27 -7.91 -13.17
N VAL A 72 1.18 -8.31 -12.29
CA VAL A 72 0.90 -8.78 -10.93
C VAL A 72 1.76 -7.97 -9.97
N PHE A 73 1.15 -7.45 -8.91
CA PHE A 73 1.79 -6.66 -7.88
C PHE A 73 1.57 -7.33 -6.52
N ASP A 74 2.66 -7.66 -5.83
CA ASP A 74 2.66 -8.20 -4.48
C ASP A 74 3.37 -7.22 -3.55
N GLU A 75 2.84 -7.06 -2.34
CA GLU A 75 3.42 -6.19 -1.32
C GLU A 75 3.28 -6.81 0.06
N GLU A 76 4.36 -6.76 0.83
CA GLU A 76 4.35 -7.02 2.26
C GLU A 76 4.61 -5.72 3.01
N TYR A 77 3.56 -5.18 3.62
CA TYR A 77 3.61 -3.88 4.26
C TYR A 77 3.56 -4.01 5.78
N SER A 78 4.56 -3.44 6.45
CA SER A 78 4.62 -3.31 7.90
C SER A 78 4.88 -1.86 8.28
N MET A 79 4.02 -1.30 9.12
CA MET A 79 4.16 0.08 9.58
C MET A 79 4.46 0.14 11.08
N LYS A 80 5.53 0.85 11.44
CA LYS A 80 5.86 1.16 12.83
C LYS A 80 5.77 2.67 13.07
N TYR A 81 5.08 3.04 14.14
CA TYR A 81 4.93 4.43 14.54
C TYR A 81 5.95 4.77 15.63
N LYS A 82 6.62 5.90 15.50
CA LYS A 82 7.49 6.47 16.54
C LYS A 82 7.07 7.91 16.80
N VAL A 83 6.52 8.15 17.98
CA VAL A 83 6.16 9.50 18.43
C VAL A 83 7.42 10.19 18.96
N LEU A 84 7.73 11.36 18.41
CA LEU A 84 8.90 12.17 18.75
C LEU A 84 8.46 13.60 19.10
N GLY A 85 8.02 13.80 20.34
CA GLY A 85 7.52 15.11 20.79
C GLY A 85 6.31 15.57 19.97
N LYS A 86 6.50 16.54 19.06
CA LYS A 86 5.45 17.07 18.18
C LYS A 86 5.41 16.45 16.77
N SER A 87 6.24 15.44 16.53
CA SER A 87 6.38 14.74 15.25
C SER A 87 5.99 13.28 15.37
N LEU A 88 5.50 12.69 14.28
CA LEU A 88 5.26 11.25 14.14
C LEU A 88 6.09 10.74 12.97
N GLU A 89 7.10 9.95 13.30
CA GLU A 89 7.81 9.20 12.29
C GLU A 89 7.07 7.90 12.04
N THR A 90 6.78 7.65 10.76
CA THR A 90 6.03 6.48 10.31
C THR A 90 7.00 5.64 9.49
N ASN A 91 7.62 4.67 10.16
CA ASN A 91 8.60 3.78 9.57
C ASN A 91 7.86 2.64 8.88
N GLY A 92 7.46 2.91 7.63
CA GLY A 92 6.90 1.91 6.74
C GLY A 92 8.02 1.10 6.13
N SER A 93 7.98 -0.21 6.33
CA SER A 93 8.76 -1.17 5.58
C SER A 93 7.77 -1.89 4.68
N ALA A 94 7.94 -1.71 3.38
CA ALA A 94 7.21 -2.46 2.38
C ALA A 94 8.23 -3.12 1.48
N GLU A 95 8.09 -4.42 1.29
CA GLU A 95 8.77 -5.13 0.22
C GLU A 95 7.78 -5.31 -0.92
N CYS A 96 8.12 -4.77 -2.08
CA CYS A 96 7.22 -4.72 -3.21
C CYS A 96 7.81 -5.46 -4.40
N GLN A 97 6.95 -6.16 -5.13
CA GLN A 97 7.28 -6.86 -6.36
C GLN A 97 6.21 -6.56 -7.42
N LEU A 98 6.64 -6.12 -8.59
CA LEU A 98 5.78 -5.94 -9.76
C LEU A 98 6.30 -6.82 -10.89
N TYR A 99 5.49 -7.76 -11.35
CA TYR A 99 5.82 -8.69 -12.41
C TYR A 99 4.99 -8.42 -13.66
N PHE A 100 5.64 -8.39 -14.82
CA PHE A 100 4.97 -8.33 -16.11
C PHE A 100 5.15 -9.64 -16.89
N PRO A 101 4.13 -10.52 -16.95
CA PRO A 101 4.23 -11.84 -17.58
C PRO A 101 4.65 -11.81 -19.05
N LYS A 102 4.19 -10.81 -19.82
CA LYS A 102 4.47 -10.68 -21.25
C LYS A 102 5.98 -10.55 -21.54
N TRP A 103 6.70 -9.85 -20.68
CA TRP A 103 8.14 -9.60 -20.84
C TRP A 103 9.01 -10.46 -19.93
N ARG A 104 8.40 -11.19 -18.99
CA ARG A 104 9.09 -11.95 -17.95
C ARG A 104 10.05 -11.07 -17.13
N GLU A 105 9.60 -9.85 -16.86
CA GLU A 105 10.37 -8.86 -16.11
C GLU A 105 9.76 -8.63 -14.73
N THR A 106 10.61 -8.64 -13.71
CA THR A 106 10.23 -8.38 -12.32
C THR A 106 10.94 -7.12 -11.84
N TYR A 107 10.17 -6.22 -11.24
CA TYR A 107 10.64 -5.00 -10.61
C TYR A 107 10.47 -5.12 -9.11
N THR A 108 11.53 -4.86 -8.34
CA THR A 108 11.49 -4.90 -6.87
C THR A 108 12.00 -3.61 -6.27
N TRP A 109 11.40 -3.20 -5.16
CA TRP A 109 11.84 -2.05 -4.38
C TRP A 109 11.39 -2.21 -2.93
N SER A 110 12.03 -1.43 -2.06
CA SER A 110 11.53 -1.19 -0.70
C SER A 110 11.08 0.26 -0.59
N THR A 111 9.91 0.50 -0.01
CA THR A 111 9.44 1.88 0.20
C THR A 111 10.32 2.63 1.21
N SER A 112 10.47 3.94 1.02
CA SER A 112 11.18 4.85 1.93
C SER A 112 10.42 5.10 3.24
N ILE A 113 11.14 5.57 4.24
CA ILE A 113 10.59 6.04 5.53
C ILE A 113 9.77 7.32 5.29
N VAL A 114 8.56 7.37 5.83
CA VAL A 114 7.71 8.58 5.77
C VAL A 114 7.79 9.31 7.11
N SER A 115 8.34 10.53 7.12
CA SER A 115 8.28 11.38 8.31
C SER A 115 7.15 12.37 8.20
N GLN A 116 6.27 12.40 9.20
CA GLN A 116 5.26 13.43 9.34
C GLN A 116 5.69 14.36 10.46
N THR A 117 5.90 15.63 10.13
CA THR A 117 6.27 16.65 11.12
C THR A 117 5.12 17.62 11.32
N ASN A 118 5.12 18.31 12.48
CA ASN A 118 4.11 19.29 12.88
C ASN A 118 2.68 18.72 13.04
N LEU A 119 2.53 17.57 13.70
CA LEU A 119 1.21 16.93 13.86
C LEU A 119 0.19 17.76 14.65
N ILE A 120 0.66 18.61 15.55
CA ILE A 120 -0.18 19.38 16.48
C ILE A 120 -0.62 20.71 15.85
N SER A 121 0.01 21.14 14.76
CA SER A 121 -0.30 22.41 14.11
C SER A 121 -1.45 22.23 13.11
N PRO A 122 -2.64 22.81 13.36
CA PRO A 122 -3.85 22.55 12.55
C PRO A 122 -3.72 23.02 11.09
N ASN A 123 -2.79 23.91 10.79
CA ASN A 123 -2.65 24.54 9.47
C ASN A 123 -1.37 24.17 8.69
N VAL A 124 -0.44 23.41 9.27
CA VAL A 124 0.90 23.19 8.67
C VAL A 124 1.42 21.77 8.97
N ARG A 125 0.63 20.73 8.67
CA ARG A 125 1.18 19.37 8.64
C ARG A 125 2.10 19.23 7.43
N LEU A 126 3.37 18.91 7.68
CA LEU A 126 4.34 18.64 6.63
C LEU A 126 4.55 17.13 6.53
N VAL A 127 4.31 16.60 5.35
CA VAL A 127 4.56 15.19 5.02
C VAL A 127 5.81 15.16 4.15
N ASP A 128 6.88 14.62 4.71
CA ASP A 128 8.16 14.44 4.05
C ASP A 128 8.44 12.95 3.85
N HIS A 129 8.93 12.62 2.67
CA HIS A 129 9.47 11.30 2.36
C HIS A 129 10.97 11.37 2.57
N ASN A 130 11.50 10.52 3.46
CA ASN A 130 12.92 10.46 3.76
C ASN A 130 13.53 9.17 3.20
N GLY A 131 14.71 9.31 2.61
CA GLY A 131 15.49 8.20 2.09
C GLY A 131 15.42 8.11 0.57
N ASP A 132 16.53 7.67 0.00
CA ASP A 132 16.61 7.30 -1.41
C ASP A 132 15.92 5.94 -1.57
N MET A 133 15.10 5.79 -2.61
CA MET A 133 14.43 4.55 -2.98
C MET A 133 15.08 4.00 -4.23
N VAL A 134 15.50 2.74 -4.18
CA VAL A 134 16.11 2.04 -5.32
C VAL A 134 15.13 1.02 -5.85
N ILE A 135 14.88 1.08 -7.16
CA ILE A 135 14.04 0.12 -7.88
C ILE A 135 14.97 -0.71 -8.75
N HIS A 136 14.91 -2.02 -8.60
CA HIS A 136 15.68 -2.97 -9.39
C HIS A 136 14.77 -3.68 -10.39
N SER A 137 15.21 -3.81 -11.64
CA SER A 137 14.59 -4.71 -12.60
C SER A 137 15.43 -5.98 -12.77
N SER A 138 14.77 -7.11 -13.03
CA SER A 138 15.41 -8.39 -13.35
C SER A 138 16.27 -8.34 -14.62
N ASN A 139 16.10 -7.32 -15.48
CA ASN A 139 16.92 -7.10 -16.67
C ASN A 139 18.21 -6.29 -16.40
N GLY A 140 18.48 -5.92 -15.14
CA GLY A 140 19.69 -5.19 -14.73
C GLY A 140 19.55 -3.66 -14.74
N VAL A 141 18.43 -3.10 -15.23
CA VAL A 141 18.15 -1.67 -15.13
C VAL A 141 17.88 -1.31 -13.66
N THR A 142 18.34 -0.15 -13.22
CA THR A 142 18.07 0.39 -11.87
C THR A 142 17.44 1.77 -11.93
N SER A 143 16.66 2.15 -10.93
CA SER A 143 16.19 3.53 -10.74
C SER A 143 16.47 4.01 -9.33
N ASN A 144 17.17 5.13 -9.21
CA ASN A 144 17.45 5.75 -7.92
C ASN A 144 16.57 6.99 -7.77
N ILE A 145 15.63 6.97 -6.83
CA ILE A 145 14.65 8.03 -6.60
C ILE A 145 14.96 8.73 -5.27
N ARG A 146 15.00 10.07 -5.29
CA ARG A 146 15.26 10.91 -4.13
C ARG A 146 14.14 11.94 -3.94
N PHE A 147 13.58 11.94 -2.74
CA PHE A 147 12.64 12.95 -2.31
C PHE A 147 13.38 14.09 -1.62
N SER A 148 13.09 15.32 -2.03
CA SER A 148 13.66 16.52 -1.39
C SER A 148 12.92 16.80 -0.08
N LYS A 149 13.68 17.04 0.99
CA LYS A 149 13.10 17.49 2.27
C LYS A 149 12.42 18.85 2.09
N THR A 150 11.24 19.00 2.67
CA THR A 150 10.53 20.28 2.71
C THR A 150 11.40 21.36 3.33
N ASN A 151 11.48 22.52 2.67
CA ASN A 151 12.17 23.69 3.17
C ASN A 151 11.18 24.85 3.28
N THR A 152 10.77 25.16 4.50
CA THR A 152 9.78 26.22 4.79
C THR A 152 10.22 27.61 4.32
N LYS A 153 11.52 27.84 4.10
CA LYS A 153 12.06 29.09 3.54
C LYS A 153 11.99 29.14 2.00
N LYS A 154 11.78 28.00 1.34
CA LYS A 154 11.67 27.85 -0.12
C LYS A 154 10.40 27.07 -0.49
N PRO A 155 9.20 27.67 -0.33
CA PRO A 155 7.93 26.96 -0.54
C PRO A 155 7.79 26.36 -1.95
N ASN A 156 8.40 26.98 -2.97
CA ASN A 156 8.41 26.48 -4.34
C ASN A 156 9.24 25.20 -4.56
N ALA A 157 10.09 24.81 -3.59
CA ALA A 157 10.92 23.61 -3.64
C ALA A 157 10.35 22.44 -2.81
N ASN A 158 9.17 22.64 -2.20
CA ASN A 158 8.53 21.61 -1.38
C ASN A 158 8.01 20.48 -2.27
N ARG A 159 8.10 19.25 -1.74
CA ARG A 159 7.60 18.04 -2.41
C ARG A 159 8.28 17.73 -3.75
N ASN A 160 9.47 18.25 -3.96
CA ASN A 160 10.26 17.91 -5.14
C ASN A 160 10.75 16.46 -5.06
N VAL A 161 10.76 15.79 -6.20
CA VAL A 161 11.32 14.46 -6.40
C VAL A 161 12.20 14.48 -7.63
N CYS A 162 13.32 13.77 -7.57
CA CYS A 162 14.15 13.50 -8.73
C CYS A 162 14.58 12.03 -8.72
N GLY A 163 14.88 11.49 -9.89
CA GLY A 163 15.41 10.16 -10.00
C GLY A 163 16.08 9.92 -11.34
N THR A 164 16.93 8.90 -11.34
CA THR A 164 17.73 8.51 -12.50
C THR A 164 17.48 7.04 -12.78
N VAL A 165 17.02 6.74 -14.00
CA VAL A 165 16.95 5.40 -14.57
C VAL A 165 18.28 5.11 -15.25
N THR A 166 19.03 4.15 -14.71
CA THR A 166 20.35 3.75 -15.19
C THR A 166 20.22 2.41 -15.90
N PRO A 167 20.62 2.30 -17.18
CA PRO A 167 20.60 1.04 -17.91
C PRO A 167 21.64 0.05 -17.35
N PRO A 168 21.61 -1.22 -17.76
CA PRO A 168 22.57 -2.22 -17.30
C PRO A 168 24.01 -1.84 -17.69
N ASP A 169 24.98 -2.27 -16.90
CA ASP A 169 26.40 -2.03 -17.17
C ASP A 169 26.77 -2.53 -18.58
N GLY A 170 27.50 -1.70 -19.34
CA GLY A 170 27.88 -2.00 -20.72
C GLY A 170 26.79 -1.69 -21.77
N SER A 171 25.62 -1.19 -21.36
CA SER A 171 24.62 -0.67 -22.30
C SER A 171 25.12 0.62 -22.99
N ALA A 172 24.81 0.76 -24.27
CA ALA A 172 25.05 1.98 -25.05
C ALA A 172 23.97 3.06 -24.83
N GLU A 173 22.90 2.72 -24.10
CA GLU A 173 21.79 3.62 -23.86
C GLU A 173 22.14 4.66 -22.78
N PRO A 174 21.67 5.91 -22.91
CA PRO A 174 21.89 6.91 -21.88
C PRO A 174 20.94 6.71 -20.70
N SER A 175 21.39 7.14 -19.51
CA SER A 175 20.51 7.26 -18.35
C SER A 175 19.39 8.27 -18.61
N ARG A 176 18.20 8.00 -18.06
CA ARG A 176 17.03 8.89 -18.17
C ARG A 176 16.71 9.51 -16.83
N LEU A 177 16.28 10.77 -16.84
CA LEU A 177 15.87 11.50 -15.64
C LEU A 177 14.35 11.48 -15.50
N VAL A 178 13.87 11.36 -14.26
CA VAL A 178 12.48 11.64 -13.87
C VAL A 178 12.50 12.67 -12.75
N TYR A 179 11.71 13.73 -12.85
CA TYR A 179 11.67 14.77 -11.82
C TYR A 179 10.36 15.53 -11.83
N GLY A 180 10.06 16.22 -10.72
CA GLY A 180 8.86 17.04 -10.61
C GLY A 180 8.46 17.26 -9.16
N GLN A 181 7.16 17.39 -8.94
CA GLN A 181 6.54 17.47 -7.62
C GLN A 181 5.66 16.25 -7.43
N TRP A 182 5.99 15.38 -6.46
CA TRP A 182 5.34 14.07 -6.30
C TRP A 182 3.85 14.16 -6.00
N ASP A 183 3.35 15.33 -5.58
CA ASP A 183 1.95 15.61 -5.36
C ASP A 183 1.22 16.23 -6.56
N LYS A 184 1.91 16.58 -7.65
CA LYS A 184 1.33 17.32 -8.78
C LYS A 184 1.66 16.77 -10.16
N PHE A 185 2.94 16.57 -10.47
CA PHE A 185 3.36 16.18 -11.82
C PHE A 185 4.77 15.59 -11.84
N LEU A 186 5.04 14.79 -12.88
CA LEU A 186 6.35 14.24 -13.18
C LEU A 186 6.70 14.51 -14.65
N VAL A 187 7.99 14.73 -14.89
CA VAL A 187 8.60 15.08 -16.18
C VAL A 187 9.78 14.15 -16.44
N SER A 188 9.99 13.81 -17.71
CA SER A 188 11.22 13.21 -18.21
C SER A 188 11.58 13.83 -19.56
N ARG A 189 12.85 13.77 -19.94
CA ARG A 189 13.30 14.28 -21.25
C ARG A 189 13.04 13.26 -22.35
N ASP A 190 12.54 13.74 -23.48
CA ASP A 190 12.43 12.95 -24.70
C ASP A 190 13.76 12.85 -25.46
N GLU A 191 13.74 12.23 -26.64
CA GLU A 191 14.90 12.02 -27.50
C GLU A 191 15.52 13.33 -28.02
N ASN A 192 14.75 14.42 -28.04
CA ASN A 192 15.21 15.76 -28.43
C ASN A 192 15.73 16.58 -27.24
N ASN A 193 15.86 15.96 -26.06
CA ASN A 193 16.16 16.63 -24.79
C ASN A 193 15.09 17.66 -24.36
N GLU A 194 13.85 17.53 -24.84
CA GLU A 194 12.75 18.38 -24.40
C GLU A 194 12.02 17.76 -23.20
N ASP A 195 11.65 18.62 -22.25
CA ASP A 195 10.89 18.22 -21.07
C ASP A 195 9.46 17.81 -21.45
N ARG A 196 9.11 16.54 -21.23
CA ARG A 196 7.76 15.99 -21.43
C ARG A 196 7.13 15.60 -20.10
N CYS A 197 5.89 16.04 -19.89
CA CYS A 197 5.10 15.59 -18.75
C CYS A 197 4.68 14.12 -18.96
N ILE A 198 5.13 13.24 -18.08
CA ILE A 198 4.84 11.80 -18.13
C ILE A 198 3.74 11.37 -17.16
N TRP A 199 3.41 12.24 -16.17
CA TRP A 199 2.29 12.03 -15.26
C TRP A 199 1.83 13.36 -14.65
N ARG A 200 0.54 13.43 -14.34
CA ARG A 200 -0.09 14.53 -13.61
C ARG A 200 -1.09 13.97 -12.59
N ALA A 201 -1.11 14.57 -11.40
CA ALA A 201 -2.07 14.23 -10.36
C ALA A 201 -3.50 14.52 -10.82
N TYR A 202 -4.43 13.64 -10.44
CA TYR A 202 -5.85 13.91 -10.59
C TYR A 202 -6.27 15.08 -9.69
N PRO A 203 -7.24 15.90 -10.13
CA PRO A 203 -7.79 16.95 -9.29
C PRO A 203 -8.46 16.35 -8.05
N MET A 204 -8.33 17.03 -6.91
CA MET A 204 -9.03 16.65 -5.69
C MET A 204 -10.52 16.99 -5.81
N PRO A 205 -11.42 16.21 -5.17
CA PRO A 205 -12.81 16.61 -4.99
C PRO A 205 -12.93 18.00 -4.35
N VAL A 206 -13.90 18.80 -4.77
CA VAL A 206 -14.10 20.20 -4.29
C VAL A 206 -14.27 20.26 -2.77
N ASN A 207 -14.88 19.23 -2.18
CA ASN A 207 -15.17 19.09 -0.77
C ASN A 207 -14.14 18.23 -0.01
N ALA A 208 -13.01 17.85 -0.62
CA ALA A 208 -12.02 16.94 -0.02
C ALA A 208 -11.57 17.40 1.37
N GLN A 209 -11.48 18.70 1.61
CA GLN A 209 -11.13 19.27 2.91
C GLN A 209 -12.09 18.89 4.05
N PHE A 210 -13.36 18.62 3.76
CA PHE A 210 -14.35 18.20 4.74
C PHE A 210 -14.32 16.68 4.96
N PHE A 211 -13.83 15.93 3.99
CA PHE A 211 -13.74 14.47 4.01
C PHE A 211 -12.29 14.01 4.12
N TYR A 212 -11.63 14.45 5.20
CA TYR A 212 -10.28 14.08 5.59
C TYR A 212 -9.15 14.27 4.55
N GLY A 213 -9.39 15.05 3.50
CA GLY A 213 -8.46 15.22 2.39
C GLY A 213 -8.37 14.00 1.47
N PHE A 214 -9.45 13.22 1.37
CA PHE A 214 -9.50 12.05 0.50
C PHE A 214 -9.52 12.42 -0.99
N THR A 215 -8.78 11.64 -1.77
CA THR A 215 -8.92 11.60 -3.23
C THR A 215 -10.25 10.96 -3.60
N GLN A 216 -10.72 11.17 -4.84
CA GLN A 216 -11.91 10.48 -5.34
C GLN A 216 -11.78 8.95 -5.17
N PHE A 217 -10.63 8.39 -5.55
CA PHE A 217 -10.35 6.96 -5.38
C PHE A 217 -10.46 6.50 -3.92
N ALA A 218 -9.97 7.29 -2.95
CA ALA A 218 -10.05 6.93 -1.53
C ALA A 218 -11.49 6.96 -0.98
N ILE A 219 -12.33 7.87 -1.47
CA ILE A 219 -13.77 7.92 -1.11
C ILE A 219 -14.47 6.62 -1.53
N GLU A 220 -14.11 6.08 -2.70
CA GLU A 220 -14.73 4.88 -3.26
C GLU A 220 -14.24 3.56 -2.62
N LEU A 221 -13.24 3.58 -1.74
CA LEU A 221 -12.69 2.34 -1.17
C LEU A 221 -13.64 1.69 -0.15
N ASN A 222 -14.36 2.50 0.63
CA ASN A 222 -15.23 2.02 1.70
C ASN A 222 -16.73 2.22 1.42
N GLU A 223 -17.08 2.38 0.14
CA GLU A 223 -18.46 2.36 -0.32
C GLU A 223 -19.14 1.04 0.13
N GLN A 224 -20.40 1.12 0.56
CA GLN A 224 -21.10 -0.07 1.03
C GLN A 224 -21.25 -1.08 -0.11
N PRO A 225 -20.89 -2.35 0.11
CA PRO A 225 -21.17 -3.39 -0.87
C PRO A 225 -22.68 -3.57 -1.05
N ALA A 226 -23.07 -4.32 -2.09
CA ALA A 226 -24.44 -4.80 -2.22
C ALA A 226 -24.90 -5.47 -0.91
N GLN A 227 -26.15 -5.24 -0.51
CA GLN A 227 -26.69 -5.66 0.78
C GLN A 227 -26.60 -7.19 0.98
N ASP A 228 -26.66 -7.94 -0.11
CA ASP A 228 -26.57 -9.39 -0.12
C ASP A 228 -25.15 -9.91 -0.40
N ALA A 229 -24.11 -9.06 -0.54
CA ALA A 229 -22.77 -9.51 -0.92
C ALA A 229 -22.20 -10.55 0.07
N VAL A 230 -22.42 -10.34 1.37
CA VAL A 230 -22.01 -11.29 2.42
C VAL A 230 -22.92 -12.53 2.45
N SER A 231 -24.24 -12.35 2.43
CA SER A 231 -25.19 -13.48 2.54
C SER A 231 -25.21 -14.37 1.29
N SER A 232 -24.97 -13.79 0.11
CA SER A 232 -24.79 -14.51 -1.15
C SER A 232 -23.43 -15.22 -1.23
N GLY A 233 -22.48 -14.84 -0.37
CA GLY A 233 -21.15 -15.43 -0.24
C GLY A 233 -20.10 -14.87 -1.20
N HIS A 234 -20.37 -13.74 -1.86
CA HIS A 234 -19.41 -13.06 -2.74
C HIS A 234 -18.43 -12.18 -1.97
N LEU A 235 -18.77 -11.79 -0.74
CA LEU A 235 -17.89 -11.03 0.15
C LEU A 235 -17.65 -11.79 1.47
N PRO A 236 -16.39 -11.92 1.95
CA PRO A 236 -16.15 -12.56 3.22
C PRO A 236 -16.60 -11.65 4.37
N ILE A 237 -17.04 -12.25 5.47
CA ILE A 237 -17.38 -11.51 6.71
C ILE A 237 -16.17 -10.78 7.32
N THR A 238 -14.95 -11.02 6.83
CA THR A 238 -13.71 -10.39 7.27
C THR A 238 -13.36 -9.12 6.48
N ASP A 239 -14.15 -8.74 5.48
CA ASP A 239 -13.89 -7.54 4.66
C ASP A 239 -14.01 -6.24 5.50
N SER A 240 -13.03 -5.33 5.38
CA SER A 240 -12.99 -4.08 6.15
C SER A 240 -14.25 -3.20 6.00
N ARG A 241 -15.01 -3.31 4.91
CA ARG A 241 -16.29 -2.57 4.75
C ARG A 241 -17.38 -3.01 5.72
N GLN A 242 -17.23 -4.21 6.29
CA GLN A 242 -18.10 -4.76 7.33
C GLN A 242 -17.65 -4.36 8.75
N ARG A 243 -16.50 -3.69 8.90
CA ARG A 243 -15.95 -3.29 10.20
C ARG A 243 -16.77 -2.11 10.78
N PRO A 244 -17.45 -2.29 11.92
CA PRO A 244 -18.50 -1.37 12.36
C PRO A 244 -17.98 -0.03 12.92
N ASP A 245 -16.82 0.00 13.58
CA ASP A 245 -16.19 1.22 14.07
C ASP A 245 -15.85 2.21 12.94
N ILE A 246 -15.31 1.70 11.81
CA ILE A 246 -15.04 2.50 10.61
C ILE A 246 -16.35 3.08 10.04
N ARG A 247 -17.39 2.25 9.92
CA ARG A 247 -18.69 2.69 9.39
C ARG A 247 -19.36 3.73 10.28
N LEU A 248 -19.33 3.56 11.59
CA LEU A 248 -19.87 4.52 12.56
C LEU A 248 -19.16 5.86 12.44
N LEU A 249 -17.83 5.86 12.28
CA LEU A 249 -17.05 7.08 12.08
C LEU A 249 -17.44 7.80 10.78
N GLU A 250 -17.60 7.06 9.67
CA GLU A 250 -18.04 7.64 8.40
C GLU A 250 -19.43 8.28 8.47
N LEU A 251 -20.32 7.72 9.29
CA LEU A 251 -21.66 8.28 9.55
C LEU A 251 -21.64 9.44 10.56
N GLY A 252 -20.47 9.85 11.04
CA GLY A 252 -20.31 10.93 12.02
C GLY A 252 -20.69 10.53 13.46
N ARG A 253 -20.92 9.25 13.74
CA ARG A 253 -21.27 8.70 15.07
C ARG A 253 -20.00 8.42 15.88
N VAL A 254 -19.27 9.49 16.22
CA VAL A 254 -17.90 9.42 16.77
C VAL A 254 -17.82 8.63 18.08
N GLU A 255 -18.71 8.90 19.04
CA GLU A 255 -18.69 8.22 20.35
C GLU A 255 -18.93 6.72 20.23
N GLU A 256 -19.83 6.33 19.33
CA GLU A 256 -20.14 4.92 19.08
C GLU A 256 -18.99 4.22 18.36
N ALA A 257 -18.35 4.91 17.40
CA ALA A 257 -17.16 4.39 16.72
C ALA A 257 -16.02 4.12 17.70
N GLU A 258 -15.80 5.01 18.69
CA GLU A 258 -14.78 4.82 19.71
C GLU A 258 -15.09 3.62 20.63
N SER A 259 -16.34 3.52 21.08
CA SER A 259 -16.80 2.39 21.91
C SER A 259 -16.64 1.06 21.20
N GLU A 260 -16.98 1.02 19.91
CA GLU A 260 -16.90 -0.17 19.07
C GLU A 260 -15.45 -0.54 18.74
N ASN A 261 -14.59 0.44 18.43
CA ASN A 261 -13.15 0.18 18.23
C ASN A 261 -12.54 -0.45 19.49
N LYS A 262 -12.87 0.08 20.67
CA LYS A 262 -12.40 -0.48 21.95
C LYS A 262 -12.85 -1.92 22.14
N ARG A 263 -14.13 -2.22 21.90
CA ARG A 263 -14.68 -3.58 22.00
C ARG A 263 -13.94 -4.56 21.10
N ILE A 264 -13.76 -4.21 19.83
CA ILE A 264 -13.10 -5.06 18.83
C ILE A 264 -11.61 -5.28 19.16
N GLU A 265 -10.90 -4.23 19.61
CA GLU A 265 -9.51 -4.36 20.06
C GLU A 265 -9.38 -5.23 21.32
N ASP A 266 -10.30 -5.13 22.27
CA ASP A 266 -10.37 -6.01 23.44
C ASP A 266 -10.61 -7.48 23.01
N ASP A 267 -11.50 -7.71 22.05
CA ASP A 267 -11.84 -9.04 21.52
C ASP A 267 -10.65 -9.68 20.80
N GLN A 268 -9.89 -8.91 20.03
CA GLN A 268 -8.61 -9.34 19.46
C GLN A 268 -7.60 -9.71 20.56
N ARG A 269 -7.43 -8.86 21.59
CA ARG A 269 -6.52 -9.14 22.71
C ARG A 269 -6.91 -10.42 23.46
N ARG A 270 -8.21 -10.68 23.64
CA ARG A 270 -8.72 -11.93 24.25
C ARG A 270 -8.38 -13.15 23.40
N ARG A 271 -8.60 -13.09 22.07
CA ARG A 271 -8.25 -14.16 21.13
C ARG A 271 -6.75 -14.47 21.15
N GLN A 272 -5.89 -13.44 21.16
CA GLN A 272 -4.45 -13.62 21.27
C GLN A 272 -4.02 -14.31 22.57
N LYS A 273 -4.57 -13.89 23.72
CA LYS A 273 -4.26 -14.53 25.01
C LYS A 273 -4.65 -16.00 25.02
N ASN A 274 -5.79 -16.34 24.45
CA ASN A 274 -6.29 -17.73 24.37
C ASN A 274 -5.46 -18.62 23.44
N ASN A 275 -4.88 -18.06 22.37
CA ASN A 275 -3.99 -18.79 21.48
C ASN A 275 -2.61 -19.01 22.13
N ASN A 276 -2.03 -17.95 22.72
CA ASN A 276 -0.72 -18.04 23.38
C ASN A 276 -0.75 -18.92 24.64
N SER A 277 -1.85 -18.98 25.39
CA SER A 277 -1.95 -19.84 26.59
C SER A 277 -2.04 -21.33 26.26
N LYS A 278 -2.34 -21.68 25.01
CA LYS A 278 -2.34 -23.06 24.49
C LYS A 278 -1.06 -23.40 23.73
N ASP A 279 -0.13 -22.47 23.58
CA ASP A 279 1.15 -22.66 22.90
C ASP A 279 2.22 -23.20 23.87
N LEU A 280 2.25 -24.53 24.01
CA LEU A 280 3.47 -25.23 24.44
C LEU A 280 4.30 -25.70 23.22
N ASP A 281 3.68 -25.84 22.04
CA ASP A 281 4.31 -26.45 20.84
C ASP A 281 4.20 -25.61 19.54
N GLY A 282 3.69 -24.37 19.58
CA GLY A 282 3.58 -23.49 18.40
C GLY A 282 2.51 -23.91 17.37
N ILE A 283 1.66 -24.88 17.71
CA ILE A 283 0.62 -25.44 16.83
C ILE A 283 -0.58 -24.47 16.68
N ASN A 284 -0.81 -23.57 17.64
CA ASN A 284 -1.97 -22.65 17.68
C ASN A 284 -1.66 -21.23 17.17
N MET A 285 -0.52 -21.02 16.51
CA MET A 285 -0.21 -19.75 15.88
C MET A 285 -1.21 -19.46 14.75
N TRP A 286 -1.69 -18.21 14.67
CA TRP A 286 -2.59 -17.77 13.59
C TRP A 286 -2.01 -18.09 12.22
N LYS A 287 -2.83 -18.71 11.36
CA LYS A 287 -2.50 -18.99 9.98
C LYS A 287 -3.36 -18.10 9.10
N PRO A 288 -2.77 -17.22 8.27
CA PRO A 288 -3.53 -16.44 7.31
C PRO A 288 -4.30 -17.37 6.36
N LEU A 289 -5.47 -16.92 5.92
CA LEU A 289 -6.38 -17.73 5.10
C LEU A 289 -6.01 -17.66 3.61
N TRP A 290 -5.58 -16.48 3.16
CA TRP A 290 -5.42 -16.15 1.75
C TRP A 290 -3.96 -15.95 1.34
N PHE A 291 -3.05 -16.05 2.31
CA PHE A 291 -1.61 -15.96 2.08
C PHE A 291 -0.86 -17.06 2.81
N THR A 292 0.07 -17.70 2.12
CA THR A 292 0.94 -18.75 2.69
C THR A 292 2.32 -18.18 2.95
N ARG A 293 2.79 -18.30 4.19
CA ARG A 293 4.16 -17.92 4.54
C ARG A 293 5.16 -18.89 3.90
N ARG A 294 6.11 -18.37 3.12
CA ARG A 294 7.18 -19.11 2.44
C ARG A 294 8.54 -18.63 2.92
N PRO A 295 9.56 -19.50 3.06
CA PRO A 295 10.94 -19.05 3.19
C PRO A 295 11.36 -18.32 1.91
N LYS A 296 12.05 -17.17 2.03
CA LYS A 296 12.71 -16.56 0.88
C LYS A 296 13.83 -17.49 0.39
N ALA A 297 13.97 -17.64 -0.93
CA ALA A 297 15.10 -18.37 -1.49
C ALA A 297 16.41 -17.69 -1.06
N MET A 298 17.38 -18.45 -0.52
CA MET A 298 18.68 -17.92 -0.11
C MET A 298 19.40 -17.28 -1.31
N ARG A 299 19.24 -15.97 -1.48
CA ARG A 299 20.30 -15.15 -2.06
C ARG A 299 21.21 -14.76 -0.90
N ALA A 300 22.52 -14.89 -1.10
CA ALA A 300 23.54 -14.77 -0.05
C ALA A 300 23.27 -13.57 0.88
N GLY A 301 22.82 -13.85 2.12
CA GLY A 301 22.66 -12.87 3.19
C GLY A 301 21.22 -12.49 3.57
N ASP A 302 20.18 -12.83 2.81
CA ASP A 302 18.80 -12.42 3.13
C ASP A 302 18.02 -13.56 3.81
N SER A 303 18.05 -13.59 5.14
CA SER A 303 17.21 -14.50 5.94
C SER A 303 15.84 -13.87 6.15
N GLY A 304 14.80 -14.40 5.50
CA GLY A 304 13.43 -13.89 5.64
C GLY A 304 12.36 -14.88 5.17
N SER A 305 11.11 -14.52 5.43
CA SER A 305 9.94 -15.21 4.89
C SER A 305 9.09 -14.22 4.11
N SER A 306 8.49 -14.65 3.00
CA SER A 306 7.50 -13.87 2.26
C SER A 306 6.10 -14.48 2.34
N TYR A 307 5.08 -13.74 1.92
CA TYR A 307 3.70 -14.21 1.84
C TYR A 307 3.29 -14.43 0.38
N GLU A 308 2.93 -15.67 0.04
CA GLU A 308 2.46 -16.06 -1.28
C GLU A 308 0.94 -16.10 -1.33
N PHE A 309 0.33 -15.39 -2.28
CA PHE A 309 -1.12 -15.34 -2.43
C PHE A 309 -1.73 -16.70 -2.81
N ASN A 310 -2.86 -17.03 -2.18
CA ASN A 310 -3.69 -18.18 -2.49
C ASN A 310 -4.87 -17.78 -3.38
N SER A 311 -4.78 -18.13 -4.67
CA SER A 311 -5.83 -17.89 -5.69
C SER A 311 -7.19 -18.51 -5.37
N ALA A 312 -7.31 -19.36 -4.35
CA ALA A 312 -8.61 -19.79 -3.84
C ALA A 312 -9.53 -18.63 -3.43
N TYR A 313 -8.99 -17.49 -2.96
CA TYR A 313 -9.81 -16.34 -2.59
C TYR A 313 -10.76 -15.93 -3.73
N TRP A 314 -10.19 -15.73 -4.93
CA TRP A 314 -10.96 -15.33 -6.11
C TRP A 314 -11.96 -16.41 -6.55
N ARG A 315 -11.64 -17.69 -6.37
CA ARG A 315 -12.59 -18.77 -6.65
C ARG A 315 -13.81 -18.72 -5.72
N TYR A 316 -13.60 -18.44 -4.43
CA TYR A 316 -14.70 -18.27 -3.49
C TYR A 316 -15.51 -16.99 -3.76
N HIS A 317 -14.84 -15.87 -4.07
CA HIS A 317 -15.50 -14.64 -4.49
C HIS A 317 -16.40 -14.89 -5.71
N ASP A 318 -15.84 -15.43 -6.80
CA ASP A 318 -16.53 -15.55 -8.09
C ASP A 318 -17.69 -16.57 -8.06
N LEU A 319 -17.65 -17.55 -7.15
CA LEU A 319 -18.69 -18.59 -7.00
C LEU A 319 -19.67 -18.31 -5.86
N GLY A 320 -19.51 -17.20 -5.12
CA GLY A 320 -20.34 -16.92 -3.95
C GLY A 320 -20.15 -17.95 -2.81
N GLY A 321 -18.92 -18.47 -2.66
CA GLY A 321 -18.62 -19.59 -1.78
C GLY A 321 -18.12 -19.20 -0.37
N PHE A 322 -17.94 -17.91 -0.05
CA PHE A 322 -17.51 -17.52 1.29
C PHE A 322 -18.52 -17.89 2.38
N LYS A 323 -19.81 -17.98 2.04
CA LYS A 323 -20.88 -18.41 2.95
C LYS A 323 -20.74 -19.86 3.44
N ASP A 324 -20.01 -20.69 2.68
CA ASP A 324 -19.79 -22.09 2.98
C ASP A 324 -18.52 -22.30 3.84
N LEU A 325 -17.77 -21.22 4.11
CA LEU A 325 -16.55 -21.23 4.90
C LEU A 325 -16.83 -20.83 6.35
N ASN A 326 -16.17 -21.53 7.27
CA ASN A 326 -16.11 -21.11 8.66
C ASN A 326 -15.04 -20.02 8.84
N LEU A 327 -15.38 -18.80 8.44
CA LEU A 327 -14.51 -17.63 8.56
C LEU A 327 -14.47 -17.11 10.01
N PRO A 328 -13.34 -16.53 10.43
CA PRO A 328 -13.20 -15.97 11.77
C PRO A 328 -14.11 -14.76 11.95
N VAL A 329 -14.90 -14.75 13.02
CA VAL A 329 -15.68 -13.57 13.43
C VAL A 329 -14.73 -12.57 14.09
N LEU A 330 -14.56 -11.39 13.47
CA LEU A 330 -13.58 -10.40 13.90
C LEU A 330 -14.16 -9.28 14.77
N TRP A 331 -15.46 -9.05 14.69
CA TRP A 331 -16.24 -8.06 15.42
C TRP A 331 -17.58 -8.64 15.83
#